data_AF-A0A948QA66-F1
#
_entry.id   AF-A0A948QA66-F1
#
_cell.length_a   1.000
_cell.length_b   1.000
_cell.length_c   1.000
_cell.angle_alpha   90.00
_cell.angle_beta   90.00
_cell.angle_gamma   90.00
#
_symmetry.space_group_name_H-M   'P 1'
#
loop_
_entity.id
_entity.type
_entity.pdbx_description
1 polymer ?
#
loop_
_entity_poly.entity_id
_entity_poly.type
_entity_poly.pdbx_seq_one_letter_code
_entity_poly.pdbx_strand_id
1 'polypeptide(L)'
;AFKAYCKVIEWLPKFQTVGKKLNYKYCYPRRSFDKKSIMWDLNYFKYYFLKLGGIEFNEQRLEDDFEVFADFLLKADSDFFLYRDFQSRNIMLKGGKLFFIDYQGGRKGPLQYDIASLLYDGKADIPPDTRNALLNHYLDALNKIVKVDRKKFLVYYHLFAYIRIMQAMGAYGLRGFYEKKTHFLQSIPYAVRNIEHLLHNSDMPIKVPELMRVFKRIAVSSYLRQFGDTHLRLVVRLQSFSFRNGLPSDEKGHGGGYIFDCRALPNPGRVKRYVSMTGKDPEIIKFLEKEKEVEKFIDNACALIKQSIENYQKRNFTDLMVSFGCTGGRHRSVYCAEEIKKRLIKIGNIKIDLKHREIG
;
A
#
# COMPACT_ATOMS: atom_id res chain seq x y z
N ALA A 1 11.91 -13.21 -10.95
CA ALA A 1 10.47 -13.05 -10.74
C ALA A 1 9.80 -12.18 -11.83
N PHE A 2 10.18 -10.90 -12.00
CA PHE A 2 9.51 -9.95 -12.92
C PHE A 2 9.24 -10.50 -14.34
N LYS A 3 10.27 -11.05 -15.01
CA LYS A 3 10.11 -11.65 -16.35
C LYS A 3 9.06 -12.76 -16.42
N ALA A 4 8.89 -13.54 -15.34
CA ALA A 4 7.87 -14.58 -15.29
C ALA A 4 6.46 -13.97 -15.19
N TYR A 5 6.30 -12.92 -14.38
CA TYR A 5 5.04 -12.16 -14.33
C TYR A 5 4.68 -11.53 -15.67
N CYS A 6 5.64 -10.95 -16.40
CA CYS A 6 5.38 -10.42 -17.74
C CYS A 6 4.81 -11.49 -18.68
N LYS A 7 5.42 -12.70 -18.69
CA LYS A 7 4.92 -13.83 -19.50
C LYS A 7 3.51 -14.26 -19.09
N VAL A 8 3.22 -14.31 -17.78
CA VAL A 8 1.88 -14.60 -17.26
C VAL A 8 0.86 -13.56 -17.71
N ILE A 9 1.22 -12.29 -17.59
CA ILE A 9 0.39 -11.15 -17.96
C ILE A 9 0.11 -11.11 -19.46
N GLU A 10 1.01 -11.57 -20.31
CA GLU A 10 0.77 -11.69 -21.75
C GLU A 10 -0.26 -12.76 -22.11
N TRP A 11 -0.47 -13.76 -21.25
CA TRP A 11 -1.51 -14.78 -21.43
C TRP A 11 -2.88 -14.29 -20.97
N LEU A 12 -2.94 -13.45 -19.93
CA LEU A 12 -4.20 -13.08 -19.30
C LEU A 12 -5.20 -12.40 -20.26
N PRO A 13 -4.85 -11.33 -21.02
CA PRO A 13 -5.73 -10.76 -22.03
C PRO A 13 -6.24 -11.76 -23.07
N LYS A 14 -5.43 -12.77 -23.41
CA LYS A 14 -5.81 -13.82 -24.37
C LYS A 14 -6.90 -14.70 -23.78
N PHE A 15 -6.75 -15.16 -22.54
CA PHE A 15 -7.81 -15.92 -21.85
C PHE A 15 -9.10 -15.12 -21.79
N GLN A 16 -9.00 -13.85 -21.39
CA GLN A 16 -10.16 -12.98 -21.19
C GLN A 16 -10.94 -12.70 -22.48
N THR A 17 -10.23 -12.52 -23.60
CA THR A 17 -10.83 -12.15 -24.90
C THR A 17 -11.25 -13.36 -25.73
N VAL A 18 -10.45 -14.43 -25.79
CA VAL A 18 -10.82 -15.68 -26.47
C VAL A 18 -11.98 -16.34 -25.74
N GLY A 19 -11.95 -16.30 -24.40
CA GLY A 19 -12.98 -16.89 -23.55
C GLY A 19 -14.35 -16.24 -23.68
N LYS A 20 -14.49 -15.10 -24.37
CA LYS A 20 -15.81 -14.53 -24.74
C LYS A 20 -16.72 -15.53 -25.44
N LYS A 21 -16.13 -16.47 -26.19
CA LYS A 21 -16.84 -17.49 -26.98
C LYS A 21 -17.30 -18.70 -26.16
N LEU A 22 -16.95 -18.78 -24.87
CA LEU A 22 -17.34 -19.91 -24.01
C LEU A 22 -18.84 -19.93 -23.73
N ASN A 23 -19.39 -21.14 -23.56
CA ASN A 23 -20.77 -21.30 -23.11
C ASN A 23 -20.85 -21.19 -21.58
N TYR A 24 -21.14 -19.99 -21.10
CA TYR A 24 -21.25 -19.67 -19.67
C TYR A 24 -22.41 -20.34 -18.93
N LYS A 25 -23.28 -21.10 -19.61
CA LYS A 25 -24.35 -21.89 -18.95
C LYS A 25 -23.77 -23.00 -18.06
N TYR A 26 -22.56 -23.46 -18.34
CA TYR A 26 -21.89 -24.51 -17.56
C TYR A 26 -21.08 -23.96 -16.37
N CYS A 27 -20.98 -22.64 -16.21
CA CYS A 27 -20.25 -22.04 -15.11
C CYS A 27 -21.02 -22.18 -13.79
N TYR A 28 -20.35 -22.68 -12.76
CA TYR A 28 -20.86 -22.86 -11.41
C TYR A 28 -20.08 -22.00 -10.40
N PRO A 29 -20.72 -21.46 -9.34
CA PRO A 29 -22.15 -21.49 -9.07
C PRO A 29 -22.96 -20.53 -9.95
N ARG A 30 -22.28 -19.66 -10.72
CA ARG A 30 -22.90 -18.54 -11.42
C ARG A 30 -22.26 -18.33 -12.79
N ARG A 31 -23.11 -18.05 -13.79
CA ARG A 31 -22.71 -17.73 -15.17
C ARG A 31 -21.92 -16.43 -15.32
N SER A 32 -22.11 -15.49 -14.41
CA SER A 32 -21.55 -14.14 -14.46
C SER A 32 -21.09 -13.66 -13.09
N PHE A 33 -20.21 -12.67 -13.08
CA PHE A 33 -19.85 -11.91 -11.90
C PHE A 33 -20.80 -10.72 -11.71
N ASP A 34 -22.08 -11.02 -11.45
CA ASP A 34 -23.15 -10.03 -11.24
C ASP A 34 -23.34 -9.68 -9.76
N LYS A 35 -24.31 -8.80 -9.46
CA LYS A 35 -24.51 -8.16 -8.16
C LYS A 35 -24.45 -9.11 -6.96
N LYS A 36 -25.17 -10.24 -7.00
CA LYS A 36 -25.17 -11.18 -5.87
C LYS A 36 -23.78 -11.79 -5.59
N SER A 37 -22.92 -11.97 -6.60
CA SER A 37 -21.58 -12.52 -6.45
C SER A 37 -20.64 -11.51 -5.82
N ILE A 38 -20.80 -10.23 -6.19
CA ILE A 38 -20.15 -9.11 -5.52
C ILE A 38 -20.60 -9.07 -4.05
N MET A 39 -21.91 -9.09 -3.79
CA MET A 39 -22.44 -9.04 -2.43
C MET A 39 -22.04 -10.26 -1.57
N TRP A 40 -21.85 -11.44 -2.16
CA TRP A 40 -21.30 -12.59 -1.46
C TRP A 40 -19.87 -12.32 -0.98
N ASP A 41 -19.00 -11.77 -1.83
CA ASP A 41 -17.63 -11.41 -1.43
C ASP A 41 -17.61 -10.36 -0.32
N LEU A 42 -18.47 -9.33 -0.43
CA LEU A 42 -18.58 -8.24 0.55
C LEU A 42 -19.12 -8.74 1.89
N ASN A 43 -20.15 -9.59 1.90
CA ASN A 43 -20.68 -10.18 3.12
C ASN A 43 -19.72 -11.20 3.74
N TYR A 44 -18.97 -11.94 2.91
CA TYR A 44 -17.94 -12.85 3.39
C TYR A 44 -16.86 -12.08 4.17
N PHE A 45 -16.43 -10.93 3.66
CA PHE A 45 -15.56 -10.00 4.37
C PHE A 45 -16.20 -9.46 5.67
N LYS A 46 -17.45 -8.98 5.61
CA LYS A 46 -18.16 -8.42 6.76
C LYS A 46 -18.24 -9.40 7.92
N TYR A 47 -18.74 -10.62 7.67
CA TYR A 47 -19.01 -11.58 8.74
C TYR A 47 -17.79 -12.39 9.16
N TYR A 48 -16.94 -12.81 8.22
CA TYR A 48 -15.82 -13.68 8.55
C TYR A 48 -14.52 -12.94 8.83
N PHE A 49 -14.38 -11.68 8.42
CA PHE A 49 -13.19 -10.90 8.74
C PHE A 49 -13.46 -9.77 9.72
N LEU A 50 -14.37 -8.83 9.41
CA LEU A 50 -14.56 -7.65 10.26
C LEU A 50 -15.04 -8.02 11.67
N LYS A 51 -16.12 -8.81 11.76
CA LYS A 51 -16.66 -9.26 13.05
C LYS A 51 -15.64 -10.06 13.86
N LEU A 52 -14.99 -11.04 13.23
CA LEU A 52 -14.03 -11.92 13.92
C LEU A 52 -12.72 -11.22 14.28
N GLY A 53 -12.29 -10.26 13.46
CA GLY A 53 -11.09 -9.45 13.69
C GLY A 53 -11.31 -8.25 14.62
N GLY A 54 -12.51 -8.10 15.20
CA GLY A 54 -12.83 -7.02 16.13
C GLY A 54 -12.83 -5.62 15.51
N ILE A 55 -13.03 -5.51 14.19
CA ILE A 55 -13.14 -4.23 13.50
C ILE A 55 -14.59 -3.78 13.60
N GLU A 56 -14.87 -2.74 14.39
CA GLU A 56 -16.24 -2.26 14.53
C GLU A 56 -16.70 -1.44 13.31
N PHE A 57 -17.96 -1.61 12.97
CA PHE A 57 -18.67 -0.93 11.89
C PHE A 57 -20.16 -0.82 12.25
N ASN A 58 -20.89 0.06 11.56
CA ASN A 58 -22.35 0.13 11.63
C ASN A 58 -22.95 -0.79 10.54
N GLU A 59 -23.75 -1.77 10.93
CA GLU A 59 -24.31 -2.79 10.01
C GLU A 59 -25.06 -2.16 8.84
N GLN A 60 -26.06 -1.33 9.13
CA GLN A 60 -26.91 -0.72 8.10
C GLN A 60 -26.09 0.15 7.14
N ARG A 61 -25.27 1.07 7.67
CA ARG A 61 -24.49 1.99 6.84
C ARG A 61 -23.47 1.25 5.97
N LEU A 62 -22.90 0.15 6.47
CA LEU A 62 -21.94 -0.63 5.68
C LEU A 62 -22.65 -1.41 4.58
N GLU A 63 -23.85 -1.94 4.84
CA GLU A 63 -24.67 -2.59 3.81
C GLU A 63 -25.13 -1.60 2.73
N ASP A 64 -25.56 -0.39 3.12
CA ASP A 64 -25.91 0.68 2.18
C ASP A 64 -24.71 1.03 1.28
N ASP A 65 -23.51 1.15 1.88
CA ASP A 65 -22.27 1.40 1.14
C ASP A 65 -21.90 0.23 0.20
N PHE A 66 -22.13 -1.02 0.62
CA PHE A 66 -21.90 -2.20 -0.22
C PHE A 66 -22.79 -2.21 -1.46
N GLU A 67 -24.07 -1.81 -1.32
CA GLU A 67 -24.99 -1.68 -2.45
C GLU A 67 -24.51 -0.63 -3.45
N VAL A 68 -24.14 0.57 -2.98
CA VAL A 68 -23.57 1.65 -3.82
C VAL A 68 -22.29 1.18 -4.53
N PHE A 69 -21.42 0.50 -3.79
CA PHE A 69 -20.15 -0.03 -4.30
C PHE A 69 -20.37 -1.09 -5.38
N ALA A 70 -21.28 -2.04 -5.15
CA ALA A 70 -21.61 -3.08 -6.11
C ALA A 70 -22.25 -2.51 -7.38
N ASP A 71 -23.19 -1.56 -7.24
CA ASP A 71 -23.87 -0.93 -8.38
C ASP A 71 -22.91 -0.12 -9.25
N PHE A 72 -21.89 0.50 -8.66
CA PHE A 72 -20.86 1.17 -9.44
C PHE A 72 -20.00 0.18 -10.23
N LEU A 73 -19.58 -0.93 -9.62
CA LEU A 73 -18.77 -1.95 -10.28
C LEU A 73 -19.47 -2.63 -11.45
N LEU A 74 -20.80 -2.80 -11.38
CA LEU A 74 -21.59 -3.37 -12.47
C LEU A 74 -21.63 -2.52 -13.74
N LYS A 75 -21.23 -1.24 -13.66
CA LYS A 75 -21.08 -0.35 -14.82
C LYS A 75 -19.83 -0.65 -15.64
N ALA A 76 -18.89 -1.43 -15.09
CA ALA A 76 -17.73 -1.89 -15.85
C ALA A 76 -18.16 -2.87 -16.96
N ASP A 77 -17.51 -2.77 -18.12
CA ASP A 77 -17.69 -3.79 -19.16
C ASP A 77 -17.27 -5.16 -18.61
N SER A 78 -18.18 -6.12 -18.69
CA SER A 78 -18.08 -7.45 -18.10
C SER A 78 -18.27 -8.56 -19.13
N ASP A 79 -18.15 -8.23 -20.42
CA ASP A 79 -18.31 -9.18 -21.51
C ASP A 79 -17.04 -10.01 -21.79
N PHE A 80 -16.29 -10.41 -20.76
CA PHE A 80 -15.03 -11.16 -20.91
C PHE A 80 -15.04 -12.43 -20.06
N PHE A 81 -14.09 -13.33 -20.32
CA PHE A 81 -13.85 -14.44 -19.41
C PHE A 81 -13.10 -13.95 -18.18
N LEU A 82 -13.69 -14.13 -17.02
CA LEU A 82 -13.10 -13.90 -15.71
C LEU A 82 -12.57 -15.23 -15.19
N TYR A 83 -11.26 -15.34 -14.99
CA TYR A 83 -10.62 -16.53 -14.41
C TYR A 83 -10.96 -16.70 -12.92
N ARG A 84 -11.22 -15.57 -12.22
CA ARG A 84 -11.64 -15.44 -10.83
C ARG A 84 -10.50 -15.65 -9.82
N ASP A 85 -9.89 -16.83 -9.79
CA ASP A 85 -8.82 -17.17 -8.84
C ASP A 85 -7.42 -17.08 -9.49
N PHE A 86 -7.21 -16.04 -10.29
CA PHE A 86 -5.94 -15.75 -10.95
C PHE A 86 -4.91 -15.17 -9.96
N GLN A 87 -4.37 -16.03 -9.11
CA GLN A 87 -3.37 -15.70 -8.09
C GLN A 87 -2.06 -16.42 -8.39
N SER A 88 -0.95 -15.93 -7.85
CA SER A 88 0.39 -16.47 -8.14
C SER A 88 0.51 -17.96 -7.81
N ARG A 89 -0.19 -18.41 -6.75
CA ARG A 89 -0.22 -19.81 -6.31
C ARG A 89 -0.89 -20.77 -7.30
N ASN A 90 -1.72 -20.26 -8.19
CA ASN A 90 -2.47 -21.03 -9.19
C ASN A 90 -1.78 -21.02 -10.57
N ILE A 91 -0.50 -20.59 -10.60
CA ILE A 91 0.31 -20.49 -11.80
C ILE A 91 1.62 -21.25 -11.57
N MET A 92 1.81 -22.34 -12.29
CA MET A 92 3.00 -23.19 -12.17
C MET A 92 3.98 -22.89 -13.31
N LEU A 93 5.27 -22.84 -12.97
CA LEU A 93 6.36 -22.75 -13.95
C LEU A 93 7.13 -24.07 -13.96
N LYS A 94 6.99 -24.85 -15.05
CA LYS A 94 7.68 -26.14 -15.21
C LYS A 94 8.44 -26.16 -16.54
N GLY A 95 9.76 -26.32 -16.47
CA GLY A 95 10.62 -26.33 -17.67
C GLY A 95 10.51 -25.06 -18.51
N GLY A 96 10.34 -23.90 -17.87
CA GLY A 96 10.17 -22.60 -18.56
C GLY A 96 8.78 -22.37 -19.19
N LYS A 97 7.86 -23.33 -19.10
CA LYS A 97 6.47 -23.24 -19.57
C LYS A 97 5.52 -22.94 -18.42
N LEU A 98 4.49 -22.15 -18.72
CA LEU A 98 3.45 -21.76 -17.77
C LEU A 98 2.27 -22.73 -17.83
N PHE A 99 1.76 -23.10 -16.66
CA PHE A 99 0.54 -23.88 -16.50
C PHE A 99 -0.39 -23.14 -15.54
N PHE A 100 -1.65 -23.05 -15.92
CA PHE A 100 -2.69 -22.33 -15.17
C PHE A 100 -3.69 -23.34 -14.64
N ILE A 101 -3.95 -23.30 -13.33
CA ILE A 101 -4.84 -24.24 -12.63
C ILE A 101 -5.91 -23.47 -11.84
N ASP A 102 -6.86 -24.18 -11.24
CA ASP A 102 -7.87 -23.58 -10.35
C ASP A 102 -8.84 -22.60 -11.07
N TYR A 103 -9.17 -22.87 -12.34
CA TYR A 103 -10.07 -22.04 -13.16
C TYR A 103 -11.55 -22.44 -13.06
N GLN A 104 -11.92 -23.40 -12.22
CA GLN A 104 -13.32 -23.88 -12.09
C GLN A 104 -14.28 -22.80 -11.60
N GLY A 105 -13.76 -21.75 -10.94
CA GLY A 105 -14.55 -20.57 -10.57
C GLY A 105 -14.76 -19.58 -11.72
N GLY A 106 -14.23 -19.88 -12.91
CA GLY A 106 -14.26 -19.01 -14.07
C GLY A 106 -15.66 -18.78 -14.61
N ARG A 107 -15.96 -17.53 -14.99
CA ARG A 107 -17.30 -17.08 -15.40
C ARG A 107 -17.22 -15.83 -16.26
N LYS A 108 -18.35 -15.30 -16.71
CA LYS A 108 -18.37 -14.03 -17.45
C LYS A 108 -18.12 -12.86 -16.50
N GLY A 109 -17.22 -11.92 -16.83
CA GLY A 109 -16.89 -10.83 -15.93
C GLY A 109 -15.92 -9.78 -16.49
N PRO A 110 -15.53 -8.81 -15.65
CA PRO A 110 -14.71 -7.67 -16.03
C PRO A 110 -13.22 -7.99 -16.08
N LEU A 111 -12.50 -7.36 -17.02
CA LEU A 111 -11.07 -7.54 -17.28
C LEU A 111 -10.18 -7.25 -16.07
N GLN A 112 -10.54 -6.22 -15.31
CA GLN A 112 -9.79 -5.66 -14.18
C GLN A 112 -9.60 -6.68 -13.05
N TYR A 113 -10.56 -7.58 -12.85
CA TYR A 113 -10.62 -8.43 -11.68
C TYR A 113 -9.43 -9.38 -11.57
N ASP A 114 -9.08 -10.08 -12.66
CA ASP A 114 -7.99 -11.06 -12.65
C ASP A 114 -6.62 -10.40 -12.50
N ILE A 115 -6.39 -9.28 -13.18
CA ILE A 115 -5.12 -8.56 -13.04
C ILE A 115 -5.00 -7.95 -11.63
N ALA A 116 -6.08 -7.47 -11.04
CA ALA A 116 -6.10 -7.05 -9.64
C ALA A 116 -5.82 -8.24 -8.69
N SER A 117 -6.38 -9.42 -8.98
CA SER A 117 -6.16 -10.65 -8.21
C SER A 117 -4.69 -11.05 -8.17
N LEU A 118 -3.99 -10.95 -9.29
CA LEU A 118 -2.57 -11.29 -9.39
C LEU A 118 -1.68 -10.23 -8.71
N LEU A 119 -1.96 -8.95 -8.99
CA LEU A 119 -1.10 -7.84 -8.58
C LEU A 119 -1.22 -7.44 -7.11
N TYR A 120 -2.37 -7.74 -6.49
CA TYR A 120 -2.63 -7.54 -5.06
C TYR A 120 -2.65 -8.87 -4.27
N ASP A 121 -2.05 -9.93 -4.83
CA ASP A 121 -1.84 -11.18 -4.10
C ASP A 121 -0.95 -10.91 -2.87
N GLY A 122 -1.54 -11.03 -1.67
CA GLY A 122 -0.89 -10.67 -0.42
C GLY A 122 0.42 -11.42 -0.20
N LYS A 123 0.49 -12.71 -0.56
CA LYS A 123 1.70 -13.51 -0.34
C LYS A 123 2.85 -13.16 -1.29
N ALA A 124 2.54 -12.61 -2.46
CA ALA A 124 3.56 -12.22 -3.43
C ALA A 124 4.27 -10.91 -3.04
N ASP A 125 3.66 -10.09 -2.17
CA ASP A 125 4.16 -8.80 -1.67
C ASP A 125 4.83 -7.95 -2.77
N ILE A 126 4.17 -7.85 -3.92
CA ILE A 126 4.72 -7.17 -5.10
C ILE A 126 4.90 -5.68 -4.79
N PRO A 127 6.14 -5.13 -4.89
CA PRO A 127 6.39 -3.72 -4.62
C PRO A 127 5.56 -2.80 -5.52
N PRO A 128 5.13 -1.60 -5.05
CA PRO A 128 4.28 -0.69 -5.83
C PRO A 128 4.81 -0.34 -7.23
N ASP A 129 6.09 -0.02 -7.36
CA ASP A 129 6.68 0.33 -8.66
C ASP A 129 6.64 -0.85 -9.64
N THR A 130 6.95 -2.04 -9.14
CA THR A 130 6.85 -3.30 -9.87
C THR A 130 5.40 -3.57 -10.28
N ARG A 131 4.45 -3.35 -9.36
CA ARG A 131 3.01 -3.51 -9.60
C ARG A 131 2.54 -2.60 -10.74
N ASN A 132 2.93 -1.33 -10.71
CA ASN A 132 2.59 -0.35 -11.75
C ASN A 132 3.21 -0.72 -13.11
N ALA A 133 4.48 -1.15 -13.13
CA ALA A 133 5.12 -1.62 -14.36
C ALA A 133 4.40 -2.84 -14.96
N LEU A 134 4.00 -3.81 -14.12
CA LEU A 134 3.26 -4.99 -14.55
C LEU A 134 1.84 -4.64 -15.04
N LEU A 135 1.16 -3.70 -14.38
CA LEU A 135 -0.15 -3.21 -14.82
C LEU A 135 -0.06 -2.51 -16.19
N ASN A 136 0.96 -1.68 -16.39
CA ASN A 136 1.20 -1.05 -17.69
C ASN A 136 1.48 -2.10 -18.78
N HIS A 137 2.29 -3.13 -18.47
CA HIS A 137 2.53 -4.24 -19.39
C HIS A 137 1.24 -4.99 -19.76
N TYR A 138 0.34 -5.20 -18.79
CA TYR A 138 -0.98 -5.78 -19.04
C TYR A 138 -1.81 -4.91 -19.99
N LEU A 139 -1.87 -3.60 -19.75
CA LEU A 139 -2.61 -2.66 -20.60
C LEU A 139 -2.04 -2.59 -22.01
N ASP A 140 -0.71 -2.62 -22.16
CA ASP A 140 -0.05 -2.67 -23.46
C ASP A 140 -0.38 -3.96 -24.22
N ALA A 141 -0.36 -5.10 -23.53
CA ALA A 141 -0.71 -6.40 -24.12
C ALA A 141 -2.20 -6.47 -24.50
N LEU A 142 -3.08 -5.97 -23.64
CA LEU A 142 -4.52 -5.94 -23.87
C LEU A 142 -4.90 -5.03 -25.04
N ASN A 143 -4.27 -3.85 -25.14
CA ASN A 143 -4.58 -2.87 -26.20
C ASN A 143 -4.22 -3.35 -27.61
N LYS A 144 -3.39 -4.40 -27.73
CA LYS A 144 -3.12 -5.10 -29.00
C LYS A 144 -4.28 -6.00 -29.45
N ILE A 145 -5.20 -6.34 -28.55
CA ILE A 145 -6.30 -7.29 -28.80
C ILE A 145 -7.64 -6.56 -28.81
N VAL A 146 -7.89 -5.68 -27.84
CA VAL A 146 -9.12 -4.89 -27.72
C VAL A 146 -8.74 -3.46 -27.36
N LYS A 147 -9.39 -2.48 -28.00
CA LYS A 147 -9.18 -1.06 -27.69
C LYS A 147 -9.67 -0.75 -26.27
N VAL A 148 -8.79 -0.19 -25.43
CA VAL A 148 -9.11 0.13 -24.03
C VAL A 148 -8.77 1.58 -23.72
N ASP A 149 -9.72 2.28 -23.11
CA ASP A 149 -9.46 3.55 -22.44
C ASP A 149 -8.77 3.28 -21.11
N ARG A 150 -7.48 3.60 -21.01
CA ARG A 150 -6.66 3.37 -19.80
C ARG A 150 -7.18 4.14 -18.59
N LYS A 151 -7.65 5.38 -18.77
CA LYS A 151 -8.15 6.18 -17.65
C LYS A 151 -9.42 5.55 -17.07
N LYS A 152 -10.36 5.20 -17.94
CA LYS A 152 -11.58 4.48 -17.52
C LYS A 152 -11.26 3.13 -16.91
N PHE A 153 -10.29 2.39 -17.45
CA PHE A 153 -9.86 1.11 -16.90
C PHE A 153 -9.36 1.24 -15.46
N LEU A 154 -8.48 2.22 -15.21
CA LEU A 154 -7.86 2.45 -13.89
C LEU A 154 -8.87 2.81 -12.81
N VAL A 155 -9.95 3.54 -13.15
CA VAL A 155 -11.04 3.83 -12.21
C VAL A 155 -11.65 2.54 -11.65
N TYR A 156 -11.99 1.58 -12.50
CA TYR A 156 -12.56 0.31 -12.05
C TYR A 156 -11.50 -0.63 -11.44
N TYR A 157 -10.27 -0.58 -11.92
CA TYR A 157 -9.18 -1.46 -11.48
C TYR A 157 -8.96 -1.39 -9.96
N HIS A 158 -8.87 -0.18 -9.40
CA HIS A 158 -8.67 -0.02 -7.96
C HIS A 158 -9.86 -0.54 -7.14
N LEU A 159 -11.09 -0.36 -7.61
CA LEU A 159 -12.28 -0.88 -6.92
C LEU A 159 -12.35 -2.42 -6.97
N PHE A 160 -11.94 -3.04 -8.09
CA PHE A 160 -11.79 -4.49 -8.14
C PHE A 160 -10.65 -4.99 -7.25
N ALA A 161 -9.56 -4.23 -7.10
CA ALA A 161 -8.51 -4.55 -6.12
C ALA A 161 -9.06 -4.57 -4.69
N TYR A 162 -9.90 -3.60 -4.31
CA TYR A 162 -10.61 -3.63 -3.02
C TYR A 162 -11.46 -4.91 -2.86
N ILE A 163 -12.23 -5.32 -3.87
CA ILE A 163 -13.00 -6.58 -3.81
C ILE A 163 -12.10 -7.79 -3.61
N ARG A 164 -10.98 -7.88 -4.36
CA ARG A 164 -10.05 -9.00 -4.22
C ARG A 164 -9.50 -9.11 -2.82
N ILE A 165 -9.10 -7.97 -2.25
CA ILE A 165 -8.55 -7.92 -0.90
C ILE A 165 -9.65 -8.28 0.13
N MET A 166 -10.86 -7.75 -0.01
CA MET A 166 -11.98 -8.09 0.87
C MET A 166 -12.33 -9.58 0.83
N GLN A 167 -12.40 -10.18 -0.37
CA GLN A 167 -12.63 -11.63 -0.49
C GLN A 167 -11.50 -12.43 0.18
N ALA A 168 -10.24 -12.06 -0.06
CA ALA A 168 -9.09 -12.74 0.54
C ALA A 168 -9.11 -12.61 2.07
N MET A 169 -9.42 -11.43 2.59
CA MET A 169 -9.58 -11.18 4.02
C MET A 169 -10.72 -12.01 4.63
N GLY A 170 -11.87 -12.12 3.96
CA GLY A 170 -12.94 -13.05 4.36
C GLY A 170 -12.43 -14.49 4.51
N ALA A 171 -11.60 -14.95 3.56
CA ALA A 171 -10.99 -16.28 3.62
C ALA A 171 -9.98 -16.42 4.77
N TYR A 172 -9.16 -15.40 4.99
CA TYR A 172 -8.21 -15.37 6.11
C TYR A 172 -8.93 -15.38 7.45
N GLY A 173 -10.05 -14.67 7.55
CA GLY A 173 -10.85 -14.61 8.76
C GLY A 173 -11.59 -15.91 9.05
N LEU A 174 -12.28 -16.52 8.06
CA LEU A 174 -12.90 -17.83 8.23
C LEU A 174 -11.84 -18.89 8.59
N ARG A 175 -10.79 -19.04 7.79
CA ARG A 175 -9.81 -20.11 8.00
C ARG A 175 -8.94 -19.85 9.22
N GLY A 176 -8.57 -18.60 9.46
CA GLY A 176 -7.67 -18.20 10.54
C GLY A 176 -8.38 -18.00 11.88
N PHE A 177 -9.35 -17.08 11.96
CA PHE A 177 -10.03 -16.76 13.22
C PHE A 177 -11.02 -17.83 13.65
N TYR A 178 -11.83 -18.35 12.72
CA TYR A 178 -12.88 -19.33 13.01
C TYR A 178 -12.35 -20.77 13.04
N GLU A 179 -11.72 -21.25 11.97
CA GLU A 179 -11.18 -22.62 11.89
C GLU A 179 -9.80 -22.79 12.56
N LYS A 180 -9.23 -21.73 13.15
CA LYS A 180 -7.95 -21.73 13.89
C LYS A 180 -6.71 -22.16 13.08
N LYS A 181 -6.72 -22.01 11.75
CA LYS A 181 -5.57 -22.30 10.89
C LYS A 181 -4.63 -21.09 10.83
N THR A 182 -3.67 -21.04 11.74
CA THR A 182 -2.76 -19.89 11.99
C THR A 182 -2.00 -19.38 10.75
N HIS A 183 -1.62 -20.26 9.81
CA HIS A 183 -0.93 -19.85 8.58
C HIS A 183 -1.75 -18.92 7.66
N PHE A 184 -3.08 -18.89 7.80
CA PHE A 184 -3.92 -17.91 7.10
C PHE A 184 -3.81 -16.52 7.74
N LEU A 185 -3.66 -16.43 9.06
CA LEU A 185 -3.51 -15.17 9.78
C LEU A 185 -2.23 -14.43 9.35
N GLN A 186 -1.16 -15.17 9.04
CA GLN A 186 0.10 -14.63 8.53
C GLN A 186 -0.05 -13.86 7.20
N SER A 187 -1.17 -14.02 6.48
CA SER A 187 -1.45 -13.28 5.24
C SER A 187 -2.15 -11.93 5.49
N ILE A 188 -2.69 -11.71 6.71
CA ILE A 188 -3.43 -10.49 7.06
C ILE A 188 -2.57 -9.23 6.94
N PRO A 189 -1.32 -9.16 7.45
CA PRO A 189 -0.53 -7.92 7.35
C PRO A 189 -0.30 -7.46 5.91
N TYR A 190 -0.17 -8.40 4.97
CA TYR A 190 -0.05 -8.09 3.55
C TYR A 190 -1.34 -7.48 2.98
N ALA A 191 -2.50 -8.02 3.34
CA ALA A 191 -3.79 -7.44 2.95
C ALA A 191 -4.02 -6.05 3.55
N VAL A 192 -3.63 -5.83 4.81
CA VAL A 192 -3.68 -4.52 5.47
C VAL A 192 -2.86 -3.49 4.70
N ARG A 193 -1.61 -3.82 4.32
CA ARG A 193 -0.76 -2.92 3.52
C ARG A 193 -1.34 -2.63 2.14
N ASN A 194 -2.00 -3.61 1.53
CA ASN A 194 -2.66 -3.39 0.25
C ASN A 194 -3.84 -2.42 0.36
N ILE A 195 -4.65 -2.51 1.43
CA ILE A 195 -5.72 -1.53 1.72
C ILE A 195 -5.12 -0.15 1.97
N GLU A 196 -4.10 -0.05 2.83
CA GLU A 196 -3.38 1.19 3.10
C GLU A 196 -2.82 1.83 1.82
N HIS A 197 -2.15 1.05 0.99
CA HIS A 197 -1.65 1.52 -0.29
C HIS A 197 -2.77 2.06 -1.18
N LEU A 198 -3.91 1.37 -1.29
CA LEU A 198 -5.05 1.86 -2.07
C LEU A 198 -5.65 3.13 -1.49
N LEU A 199 -5.77 3.26 -0.17
CA LEU A 199 -6.29 4.48 0.48
C LEU A 199 -5.46 5.73 0.14
N HIS A 200 -4.15 5.56 -0.08
CA HIS A 200 -3.23 6.68 -0.37
C HIS A 200 -3.01 6.94 -1.86
N ASN A 201 -3.20 5.94 -2.71
CA ASN A 201 -2.77 5.99 -4.12
C ASN A 201 -3.92 5.77 -5.12
N SER A 202 -5.16 5.70 -4.66
CA SER A 202 -6.32 5.54 -5.53
C SER A 202 -7.51 6.38 -5.05
N ASP A 203 -8.28 6.87 -6.02
CA ASP A 203 -9.51 7.62 -5.75
C ASP A 203 -10.69 6.66 -5.50
N MET A 204 -11.60 7.10 -4.64
CA MET A 204 -12.91 6.46 -4.46
C MET A 204 -13.97 7.36 -5.13
N PRO A 205 -14.40 7.06 -6.38
CA PRO A 205 -15.28 7.93 -7.16
C PRO A 205 -16.75 7.90 -6.70
N ILE A 206 -17.02 7.19 -5.60
CA ILE A 206 -18.35 6.99 -5.02
C ILE A 206 -18.31 7.29 -3.53
N LYS A 207 -19.45 7.75 -3.00
CA LYS A 207 -19.59 8.04 -1.57
C LYS A 207 -19.93 6.76 -0.83
N VAL A 208 -18.92 6.21 -0.15
CA VAL A 208 -19.04 5.01 0.71
C VAL A 208 -18.37 5.28 2.07
N PRO A 209 -18.91 6.22 2.87
CA PRO A 209 -18.24 6.74 4.06
C PRO A 209 -17.95 5.69 5.15
N GLU A 210 -18.87 4.75 5.37
CA GLU A 210 -18.71 3.68 6.36
C GLU A 210 -17.67 2.66 5.89
N LEU A 211 -17.68 2.27 4.61
CA LEU A 211 -16.65 1.40 4.04
C LEU A 211 -15.26 2.04 4.11
N MET A 212 -15.15 3.34 3.80
CA MET A 212 -13.89 4.08 3.95
C MET A 212 -13.43 4.16 5.41
N ARG A 213 -14.37 4.28 6.36
CA ARG A 213 -14.06 4.23 7.80
C ARG A 213 -13.52 2.87 8.21
N VAL A 214 -14.12 1.78 7.71
CA VAL A 214 -13.65 0.40 7.93
C VAL A 214 -12.23 0.21 7.39
N PHE A 215 -11.95 0.63 6.15
CA PHE A 215 -10.62 0.51 5.56
C PHE A 215 -9.56 1.27 6.36
N LYS A 216 -9.87 2.50 6.81
CA LYS A 216 -8.97 3.27 7.68
C LYS A 216 -8.69 2.56 9.00
N ARG A 217 -9.73 2.00 9.64
CA ARG A 217 -9.59 1.22 10.89
C ARG A 217 -8.72 -0.02 10.70
N ILE A 218 -8.88 -0.73 9.58
CA ILE A 218 -8.01 -1.86 9.22
C ILE A 218 -6.56 -1.40 9.06
N ALA A 219 -6.33 -0.32 8.30
CA ALA A 219 -4.98 0.17 8.01
C ALA A 219 -4.20 0.53 9.29
N VAL A 220 -4.85 1.11 10.30
CA VAL A 220 -4.20 1.51 11.56
C VAL A 220 -4.21 0.43 12.64
N SER A 221 -4.83 -0.73 12.40
CA SER A 221 -4.96 -1.78 13.42
C SER A 221 -3.64 -2.52 13.63
N SER A 222 -2.99 -2.30 14.78
CA SER A 222 -1.81 -3.07 15.15
C SER A 222 -2.10 -4.54 15.44
N TYR A 223 -3.32 -4.85 15.91
CA TYR A 223 -3.74 -6.23 16.12
C TYR A 223 -3.71 -7.02 14.81
N LEU A 224 -4.17 -6.44 13.70
CA LEU A 224 -4.14 -7.12 12.40
C LEU A 224 -2.73 -7.21 11.81
N ARG A 225 -1.84 -6.27 12.14
CA ARG A 225 -0.46 -6.24 11.63
C ARG A 225 0.49 -7.20 12.35
N GLN A 226 0.20 -7.57 13.61
CA GLN A 226 1.09 -8.43 14.40
C GLN A 226 1.11 -9.91 13.98
N PHE A 227 0.22 -10.34 13.07
CA PHE A 227 0.12 -11.75 12.71
C PHE A 227 1.30 -12.23 11.85
N GLY A 228 2.12 -13.13 12.41
CA GLY A 228 3.25 -13.77 11.74
C GLY A 228 4.58 -13.05 11.93
N ASP A 229 5.68 -13.76 11.70
CA ASP A 229 7.05 -13.21 11.68
C ASP A 229 7.35 -12.49 10.36
N THR A 230 6.46 -11.59 9.95
CA THR A 230 6.78 -10.70 8.85
C THR A 230 7.74 -9.66 9.37
N HIS A 231 9.06 -9.87 9.21
CA HIS A 231 10.08 -8.84 9.42
C HIS A 231 9.99 -7.77 8.33
N LEU A 232 8.85 -7.09 8.24
CA LEU A 232 8.61 -6.06 7.25
C LEU A 232 9.63 -4.95 7.47
N ARG A 233 10.27 -4.55 6.37
CA ARG A 233 11.25 -3.48 6.41
C ARG A 233 10.53 -2.15 6.66
N LEU A 234 10.82 -1.50 7.78
CA LEU A 234 10.30 -0.17 8.11
C LEU A 234 11.01 0.88 7.26
N VAL A 235 10.24 1.75 6.58
CA VAL A 235 10.78 2.91 5.88
C VAL A 235 10.70 4.13 6.79
N VAL A 236 11.85 4.67 7.19
CA VAL A 236 11.96 5.93 7.93
C VAL A 236 12.12 7.06 6.92
N ARG A 237 11.04 7.80 6.67
CA ARG A 237 11.04 8.99 5.80
C ARG A 237 11.54 10.19 6.59
N LEU A 238 12.82 10.48 6.40
CA LEU A 238 13.50 11.58 7.06
C LEU A 238 13.48 12.81 6.15
N GLN A 239 13.10 13.96 6.68
CA GLN A 239 13.06 15.18 5.88
C GLN A 239 13.51 16.42 6.63
N SER A 240 14.05 17.38 5.89
CA SER A 240 14.23 18.75 6.36
C SER A 240 13.27 19.70 5.64
N PHE A 241 12.72 20.68 6.36
CA PHE A 241 11.79 21.64 5.78
C PHE A 241 11.94 23.06 6.35
N SER A 242 11.34 24.02 5.66
CA SER A 242 11.18 25.41 6.09
C SER A 242 9.81 25.65 6.72
N PHE A 243 9.77 26.19 7.94
CA PHE A 243 8.50 26.63 8.54
C PHE A 243 7.80 27.72 7.72
N ARG A 244 8.54 28.51 6.91
CA ARG A 244 7.94 29.49 5.99
C ARG A 244 7.12 28.84 4.87
N ASN A 245 7.45 27.60 4.50
CA ASN A 245 6.79 26.86 3.42
C ASN A 245 5.71 25.89 3.95
N GLY A 246 5.33 26.01 5.22
CA GLY A 246 4.36 25.15 5.89
C GLY A 246 4.92 23.80 6.36
N LEU A 247 4.14 23.12 7.21
CA LEU A 247 4.49 21.80 7.73
C LEU A 247 4.43 20.73 6.61
N PRO A 248 5.27 19.68 6.68
CA PRO A 248 5.14 18.54 5.78
C PRO A 248 3.80 17.81 5.97
N SER A 249 3.18 17.38 4.88
CA SER A 249 1.96 16.56 4.91
C SER A 249 2.28 15.09 5.24
N ASP A 250 1.43 14.46 6.07
CA ASP A 250 1.48 13.01 6.25
C ASP A 250 0.77 12.30 5.09
N GLU A 251 1.56 11.78 4.16
CA GLU A 251 1.08 11.06 2.97
C GLU A 251 0.72 9.59 3.23
N LYS A 252 1.03 9.04 4.42
CA LYS A 252 0.93 7.59 4.72
C LYS A 252 0.03 7.24 5.90
N GLY A 253 -0.66 8.22 6.49
CA GLY A 253 -1.87 7.98 7.27
C GLY A 253 -1.67 7.37 8.66
N HIS A 254 -0.45 7.38 9.20
CA HIS A 254 -0.19 6.96 10.58
C HIS A 254 -0.37 8.11 11.60
N GLY A 255 -0.81 9.29 11.17
CA GLY A 255 -1.12 10.43 12.05
C GLY A 255 0.01 11.44 12.20
N GLY A 256 0.97 11.43 11.27
CA GLY A 256 2.22 12.17 11.38
C GLY A 256 3.21 11.47 12.32
N GLY A 257 4.49 11.58 12.01
CA GLY A 257 5.55 11.19 12.95
C GLY A 257 6.15 12.41 13.63
N TYR A 258 7.46 12.42 13.86
CA TYR A 258 8.08 13.52 14.59
C TYR A 258 8.26 14.78 13.71
N ILE A 259 8.00 15.94 14.30
CA ILE A 259 8.43 17.24 13.79
C ILE A 259 9.28 17.91 14.88
N PHE A 260 10.58 18.02 14.63
CA PHE A 260 11.54 18.64 15.53
C PHE A 260 11.85 20.07 15.07
N ASP A 261 11.52 21.05 15.91
CA ASP A 261 11.82 22.45 15.65
C ASP A 261 13.28 22.79 15.99
N CYS A 262 14.07 23.09 14.96
CA CYS A 262 15.48 23.44 15.07
C CYS A 262 15.71 24.96 15.19
N ARG A 263 14.67 25.79 15.29
CA ARG A 263 14.82 27.27 15.28
C ARG A 263 15.51 27.81 16.53
N ALA A 264 15.46 27.06 17.64
CA ALA A 264 16.16 27.40 18.88
C ALA A 264 17.68 27.20 18.80
N LEU A 265 18.18 26.38 17.85
CA LEU A 265 19.60 26.08 17.72
C LEU A 265 20.41 27.27 17.17
N PRO A 266 21.73 27.33 17.45
CA PRO A 266 22.66 28.31 16.91
C PRO A 266 22.47 28.52 15.42
N ASN A 267 22.36 29.78 14.99
CA ASN A 267 21.90 30.13 13.66
C ASN A 267 23.06 30.58 12.74
N PRO A 268 23.57 29.70 11.84
CA PRO A 268 24.65 30.08 10.93
C PRO A 268 24.23 31.22 9.98
N GLY A 269 22.94 31.36 9.70
CA GLY A 269 22.42 32.38 8.78
C GLY A 269 22.58 33.82 9.28
N ARG A 270 23.02 34.05 10.53
CA ARG A 270 23.43 35.38 10.99
C ARG A 270 24.81 35.80 10.48
N VAL A 271 25.62 34.85 10.02
CA VAL A 271 26.97 35.11 9.47
C VAL A 271 26.86 35.24 7.96
N LYS A 272 27.21 36.42 7.41
CA LYS A 272 27.05 36.72 5.97
C LYS A 272 27.63 35.66 5.04
N ARG A 273 28.83 35.12 5.36
CA ARG A 273 29.50 34.10 4.54
C ARG A 273 28.75 32.77 4.45
N TYR A 274 27.88 32.47 5.42
CA TYR A 274 27.13 31.21 5.49
C TYR A 274 25.78 31.28 4.79
N VAL A 275 25.30 32.45 4.35
CA VAL A 275 23.91 32.62 3.86
C VAL A 275 23.59 31.74 2.66
N SER A 276 24.52 31.59 1.71
CA SER A 276 24.34 30.80 0.50
C SER A 276 24.55 29.29 0.71
N MET A 277 25.14 28.90 1.84
CA MET A 277 25.50 27.52 2.15
C MET A 277 24.28 26.71 2.63
N THR A 278 24.52 25.46 2.97
CA THR A 278 23.55 24.47 3.39
C THR A 278 24.11 23.65 4.55
N GLY A 279 23.24 22.95 5.27
CA GLY A 279 23.64 22.03 6.34
C GLY A 279 24.50 20.84 5.87
N LYS A 280 24.76 20.71 4.57
CA LYS A 280 25.68 19.72 3.99
C LYS A 280 27.11 20.24 3.84
N ASP A 281 27.29 21.56 3.89
CA ASP A 281 28.59 22.16 3.62
C ASP A 281 29.52 22.04 4.84
N PRO A 282 30.81 21.69 4.64
CA PRO A 282 31.74 21.44 5.73
C PRO A 282 31.87 22.58 6.74
N GLU A 283 31.74 23.84 6.31
CA GLU A 283 31.81 24.99 7.23
C GLU A 283 30.59 25.09 8.15
N ILE A 284 29.39 24.77 7.63
CA ILE A 284 28.15 24.76 8.41
C ILE A 284 28.15 23.58 9.37
N ILE A 285 28.62 22.42 8.93
CA ILE A 285 28.82 21.23 9.76
C ILE A 285 29.75 21.59 10.93
N LYS A 286 30.96 22.10 10.65
CA LYS A 286 31.92 22.49 11.69
C LYS A 286 31.39 23.58 12.64
N PHE A 287 30.55 24.48 12.14
CA PHE A 287 29.92 25.49 12.99
C PHE A 287 28.95 24.83 13.99
N LEU A 288 28.09 23.93 13.52
CA LEU A 288 27.07 23.29 14.34
C LEU A 288 27.62 22.20 15.26
N GLU A 289 28.67 21.47 14.84
CA GLU A 289 29.33 20.43 15.65
C GLU A 289 30.01 20.97 16.92
N LYS A 290 30.45 22.23 16.90
CA LYS A 290 31.09 22.87 18.06
C LYS A 290 30.12 23.18 19.19
N GLU A 291 28.83 23.18 18.91
CA GLU A 291 27.79 23.65 19.81
C GLU A 291 27.19 22.47 20.58
N LYS A 292 27.49 22.36 21.88
CA LYS A 292 27.01 21.25 22.74
C LYS A 292 25.49 21.11 22.77
N GLU A 293 24.77 22.23 22.65
CA GLU A 293 23.30 22.21 22.62
C GLU A 293 22.74 21.55 21.35
N VAL A 294 23.46 21.66 20.22
CA VAL A 294 23.09 21.00 18.96
C VAL A 294 23.26 19.50 19.10
N GLU A 295 24.38 19.04 19.66
CA GLU A 295 24.63 17.63 19.91
C GLU A 295 23.56 17.03 20.83
N LYS A 296 23.28 17.68 21.97
CA LYS A 296 22.26 17.25 22.92
C LYS A 296 20.86 17.17 22.29
N PHE A 297 20.51 18.12 21.42
CA PHE A 297 19.25 18.08 20.70
C PHE A 297 19.15 16.86 19.77
N ILE A 298 20.21 16.58 19.00
CA ILE A 298 20.26 15.44 18.08
C ILE A 298 20.24 14.11 18.87
N ASP A 299 20.93 14.02 20.00
CA ASP A 299 20.89 12.84 20.89
C ASP A 299 19.47 12.53 21.36
N ASN A 300 18.78 13.54 21.91
CA ASN A 300 17.42 13.40 22.40
C ASN A 300 16.44 13.04 21.28
N ALA A 301 16.54 13.72 20.13
CA ALA A 301 15.72 13.39 18.97
C ALA A 301 15.97 11.94 18.50
N CYS A 302 17.24 11.53 18.43
CA CYS A 302 17.62 10.18 18.04
C CYS A 302 17.08 9.11 19.00
N ALA A 303 17.11 9.35 20.31
CA ALA A 303 16.58 8.43 21.31
C ALA A 303 15.06 8.19 21.13
N LEU A 304 14.29 9.28 20.94
CA LEU A 304 12.85 9.19 20.68
C LEU A 304 12.54 8.44 19.36
N ILE A 305 13.31 8.72 18.30
CA ILE A 305 13.15 8.05 17.02
C ILE A 305 13.47 6.55 17.14
N LYS A 306 14.55 6.17 17.83
CA LYS A 306 14.94 4.76 18.04
C LYS A 306 13.86 3.98 18.79
N GLN A 307 13.33 4.55 19.87
CA GLN A 307 12.25 3.94 20.63
C GLN A 307 11.01 3.67 19.74
N SER A 308 10.66 4.63 18.88
CA SER A 308 9.57 4.46 17.93
C SER A 308 9.86 3.41 16.86
N ILE A 309 11.08 3.36 16.30
CA ILE A 309 11.49 2.34 15.32
C ILE A 309 11.32 0.94 15.91
N GLU A 310 11.79 0.70 17.13
CA GLU A 310 11.66 -0.61 17.79
C GLU A 310 10.20 -1.01 17.98
N ASN A 311 9.35 -0.08 18.41
CA ASN A 311 7.92 -0.32 18.58
C ASN A 311 7.22 -0.60 17.22
N TYR A 312 7.55 0.18 16.20
CA TYR A 312 6.97 0.06 14.86
C TYR A 312 7.36 -1.26 14.21
N GLN A 313 8.62 -1.69 14.34
CA GLN A 313 9.07 -3.00 13.87
C GLN A 313 8.34 -4.14 14.59
N LYS A 314 8.17 -4.08 15.92
CA LYS A 314 7.40 -5.08 16.69
C LYS A 314 5.93 -5.19 16.25
N ARG A 315 5.35 -4.07 15.80
CA ARG A 315 3.95 -3.97 15.37
C ARG A 315 3.78 -4.05 13.84
N ASN A 316 4.84 -4.38 13.10
CA ASN A 316 4.85 -4.51 11.64
C ASN A 316 4.30 -3.28 10.91
N PHE A 317 4.61 -2.08 11.41
CA PHE A 317 4.44 -0.84 10.67
C PHE A 317 5.51 -0.71 9.60
N THR A 318 5.16 -0.11 8.48
CA THR A 318 6.05 0.00 7.32
C THR A 318 6.53 1.41 7.01
N ASP A 319 5.99 2.43 7.69
CA ASP A 319 6.37 3.82 7.48
C ASP A 319 6.49 4.58 8.80
N LEU A 320 7.53 5.41 8.94
CA LEU A 320 7.70 6.37 10.03
C LEU A 320 8.21 7.69 9.45
N MET A 321 7.44 8.77 9.61
CA MET A 321 7.86 10.11 9.19
C MET A 321 8.67 10.80 10.28
N VAL A 322 9.80 11.43 9.93
CA VAL A 322 10.62 12.22 10.85
C VAL A 322 11.05 13.49 10.13
N SER A 323 10.73 14.65 10.69
CA SER A 323 10.94 15.95 10.04
C SER A 323 11.70 16.92 10.94
N PHE A 324 12.69 17.60 10.38
CA PHE A 324 13.44 18.67 11.04
C PHE A 324 13.13 20.00 10.38
N GLY A 325 12.64 20.97 11.16
CA GLY A 325 12.19 22.27 10.66
C GLY A 325 13.11 23.40 11.09
N CYS A 326 13.48 24.32 10.20
CA CYS A 326 14.04 25.62 10.58
C CYS A 326 13.41 26.75 9.77
N THR A 327 13.78 28.00 10.02
CA THR A 327 13.11 29.16 9.38
C THR A 327 13.20 29.15 7.85
N GLY A 328 14.35 28.75 7.30
CA GLY A 328 14.59 28.78 5.85
C GLY A 328 14.79 27.41 5.21
N GLY A 329 14.76 26.32 5.99
CA GLY A 329 14.94 24.96 5.48
C GLY A 329 16.34 24.59 4.96
N ARG A 330 17.35 25.47 5.06
CA ARG A 330 18.67 25.26 4.41
C ARG A 330 19.81 24.80 5.32
N HIS A 331 19.88 25.27 6.56
CA HIS A 331 21.05 25.07 7.45
C HIS A 331 20.78 24.03 8.53
N ARG A 332 20.23 24.46 9.67
CA ARG A 332 20.02 23.66 10.89
C ARG A 332 19.19 22.41 10.63
N SER A 333 18.07 22.55 9.94
CA SER A 333 17.18 21.42 9.62
C SER A 333 17.85 20.36 8.74
N VAL A 334 18.63 20.81 7.74
CA VAL A 334 19.38 19.91 6.83
C VAL A 334 20.45 19.17 7.60
N TYR A 335 21.24 19.88 8.41
CA TYR A 335 22.28 19.30 9.23
C TYR A 335 21.72 18.25 10.21
N CYS A 336 20.67 18.59 10.97
CA CYS A 336 20.06 17.64 11.91
C CYS A 336 19.51 16.40 11.21
N ALA A 337 18.89 16.55 10.03
CA ALA A 337 18.41 15.40 9.27
C ALA A 337 19.56 14.49 8.78
N GLU A 338 20.67 15.05 8.30
CA GLU A 338 21.84 14.26 7.90
C GLU A 338 22.49 13.53 9.09
N GLU A 339 22.59 14.19 10.25
CA GLU A 339 23.14 13.58 11.46
C GLU A 339 22.27 12.43 11.99
N ILE A 340 20.95 12.61 11.98
CA ILE A 340 20.02 11.53 12.34
C ILE A 340 20.15 10.35 11.38
N LYS A 341 20.25 10.60 10.06
CA LYS A 341 20.50 9.52 9.08
C LYS A 341 21.77 8.74 9.44
N LYS A 342 22.90 9.41 9.69
CA LYS A 342 24.16 8.76 10.09
C LYS A 342 23.98 7.86 11.32
N ARG A 343 23.23 8.33 12.31
CA ARG A 343 22.98 7.60 13.56
C ARG A 343 22.02 6.42 13.42
N LEU A 344 21.09 6.48 12.47
CA LEU A 344 20.09 5.43 12.23
C LEU A 344 20.55 4.35 11.24
N ILE A 345 21.53 4.61 10.36
CA ILE A 345 22.01 3.63 9.34
C ILE A 345 22.42 2.29 9.96
N LYS A 346 22.89 2.28 11.21
CA LYS A 346 23.33 1.06 11.91
C LYS A 346 22.18 0.18 12.44
N ILE A 347 20.94 0.65 12.38
CA ILE A 347 19.77 -0.10 12.86
C ILE A 347 19.38 -1.14 11.81
N GLY A 348 19.23 -2.39 12.25
CA GLY A 348 18.82 -3.49 11.37
C GLY A 348 17.38 -3.35 10.86
N ASN A 349 17.13 -3.89 9.68
CA ASN A 349 15.80 -4.01 9.08
C ASN A 349 15.00 -2.69 8.92
N ILE A 350 15.70 -1.58 8.64
CA ILE A 350 15.07 -0.33 8.21
C ILE A 350 15.57 0.12 6.82
N LYS A 351 14.78 0.95 6.14
CA LYS A 351 15.19 1.75 4.98
C LYS A 351 15.09 3.20 5.39
N ILE A 352 16.14 4.00 5.19
CA ILE A 352 16.05 5.44 5.40
C ILE A 352 15.85 6.09 4.04
N ASP A 353 14.81 6.90 3.93
CA ASP A 353 14.52 7.72 2.76
C ASP A 353 14.65 9.19 3.18
N LEU A 354 15.73 9.85 2.75
CA LEU A 354 16.07 11.22 3.15
C LEU A 354 15.75 12.20 2.01
N LYS A 355 14.98 13.24 2.32
CA LYS A 355 14.64 14.32 1.37
C LYS A 355 14.82 15.71 1.99
N HIS A 356 15.32 16.68 1.22
CA HIS A 356 15.46 18.06 1.70
C HIS A 356 14.60 19.02 0.90
N ARG A 357 13.43 19.37 1.44
CA ARG A 357 12.37 20.07 0.71
C ARG A 357 12.83 21.35 -0.01
N GLU A 358 13.75 22.12 0.56
CA GLU A 358 14.22 23.39 0.00
C GLU A 358 15.51 23.32 -0.83
N ILE A 359 16.24 22.20 -0.81
CA ILE A 359 17.57 22.12 -1.47
C ILE A 359 17.75 20.87 -2.37
N GLY A 360 16.69 20.08 -2.56
CA GLY A 360 16.70 18.85 -3.36
C GLY A 360 16.00 17.71 -2.62
#